data_AF-F4XKS0-F1
#
_entry.id   AF-F4XKS0-F1
#
_cell.length_a   1.000
_cell.length_b   1.000
_cell.length_c   1.000
_cell.angle_alpha   90.00
_cell.angle_beta   90.00
_cell.angle_gamma   90.00
#
_symmetry.space_group_name_H-M   'P 1'
#
loop_
_entity.id
_entity.type
_entity.pdbx_description
1 polymer ?
#
loop_
_entity_poly.entity_id
_entity_poly.type
_entity_poly.pdbx_seq_one_letter_code
_entity_poly.pdbx_strand_id
1 'polypeptide(L)'
;MAVEVARSGFGETVEIIQKTTAAKVGKRQVEQLADQSACDFDQFYAHQQAQSVELKETGEIVVISVDGKGVVMPTEDLRAPTQKRALANSKKLNKRLTKGEKRNSKRMATVASVYTINPFVRTPQQIVSTEEEHKKIKRPKPIGKRVWASLVKEPSLVIKEAFDEALHRDPNQHKRFCALVDGNKTQLSRFEKICSRTPSQVNDCPGYYSCD
;
A
#
# COMPACT_ATOMS: atom_id res chain seq x y z
N MET A 1 -19.98 -5.74 10.38
CA MET A 1 -20.50 -5.10 9.15
C MET A 1 -19.38 -4.52 8.30
N ALA A 2 -18.63 -3.51 8.75
CA ALA A 2 -17.55 -2.88 7.96
C ALA A 2 -16.48 -3.86 7.44
N VAL A 3 -16.08 -4.84 8.28
CA VAL A 3 -15.14 -5.90 7.86
C VAL A 3 -15.69 -6.74 6.71
N GLU A 4 -17.00 -7.03 6.72
CA GLU A 4 -17.64 -7.83 5.67
C GLU A 4 -17.79 -7.02 4.37
N VAL A 5 -18.11 -5.72 4.49
CA VAL A 5 -18.12 -4.79 3.35
C VAL A 5 -16.76 -4.75 2.66
N ALA A 6 -15.67 -4.70 3.43
CA ALA A 6 -14.32 -4.68 2.87
C ALA A 6 -13.92 -6.00 2.17
N ARG A 7 -14.55 -7.13 2.53
CA ARG A 7 -14.27 -8.45 1.94
C ARG A 7 -15.10 -8.74 0.71
N SER A 8 -16.39 -8.48 0.79
CA SER A 8 -17.43 -9.03 -0.09
C SER A 8 -18.21 -7.93 -0.83
N GLY A 9 -18.01 -6.66 -0.45
CA GLY A 9 -18.73 -5.52 -1.01
C GLY A 9 -20.13 -5.35 -0.43
N PHE A 10 -20.78 -4.23 -0.77
CA PHE A 10 -22.03 -3.82 -0.11
C PHE A 10 -23.21 -4.75 -0.37
N GLY A 11 -23.42 -5.16 -1.63
CA GLY A 11 -24.55 -6.01 -2.01
C GLY A 11 -24.49 -7.38 -1.33
N GLU A 12 -23.32 -8.02 -1.41
CA GLU A 12 -23.09 -9.32 -0.77
C GLU A 12 -23.18 -9.22 0.76
N THR A 13 -22.71 -8.12 1.36
CA THR A 13 -22.88 -7.89 2.81
C THR A 13 -24.35 -7.85 3.22
N VAL A 14 -25.22 -7.21 2.43
CA VAL A 14 -26.67 -7.20 2.69
C VAL A 14 -27.22 -8.62 2.67
N GLU A 15 -26.84 -9.42 1.67
CA GLU A 15 -27.27 -10.83 1.57
C GLU A 15 -26.76 -11.67 2.75
N ILE A 16 -25.51 -11.48 3.17
CA ILE A 16 -24.91 -12.19 4.30
C ILE A 16 -25.65 -11.85 5.60
N ILE A 17 -25.93 -10.57 5.86
CA ILE A 17 -26.68 -10.14 7.06
C ILE A 17 -28.07 -10.76 7.05
N GLN A 18 -28.77 -10.70 5.92
CA GLN A 18 -30.09 -11.29 5.79
C GLN A 18 -30.08 -12.80 6.04
N LYS A 19 -29.10 -13.53 5.50
CA LYS A 19 -28.96 -14.98 5.70
C LYS A 19 -28.61 -15.37 7.14
N THR A 20 -27.77 -14.58 7.81
CA THR A 20 -27.25 -14.92 9.14
C THR A 20 -28.16 -14.45 10.29
N THR A 21 -28.88 -13.34 10.11
CA THR A 21 -29.65 -12.70 11.19
C THR A 21 -31.14 -12.57 10.90
N ALA A 22 -31.59 -12.90 9.68
CA ALA A 22 -32.93 -12.61 9.17
C ALA A 22 -33.32 -11.11 9.14
N ALA A 23 -32.43 -10.21 9.56
CA ALA A 23 -32.65 -8.77 9.52
C ALA A 23 -32.52 -8.24 8.09
N LYS A 24 -33.42 -7.32 7.71
CA LYS A 24 -33.35 -6.60 6.44
C LYS A 24 -32.67 -5.25 6.67
N VAL A 25 -31.51 -5.07 6.05
CA VAL A 25 -30.76 -3.81 6.06
C VAL A 25 -30.70 -3.27 4.64
N GLY A 26 -31.05 -2.00 4.44
CA GLY A 26 -30.94 -1.37 3.12
C GLY A 26 -29.48 -1.19 2.71
N LYS A 27 -29.16 -1.40 1.43
CA LYS A 27 -27.80 -1.23 0.91
C LYS A 27 -27.20 0.15 1.24
N ARG A 28 -28.01 1.21 1.14
CA ARG A 28 -27.61 2.59 1.49
C ARG A 28 -27.16 2.72 2.95
N GLN A 29 -27.81 2.01 3.87
CA GLN A 29 -27.43 2.02 5.28
C GLN A 29 -26.08 1.31 5.50
N VAL A 30 -25.84 0.21 4.79
CA VAL A 30 -24.54 -0.50 4.82
C VAL A 30 -23.42 0.40 4.27
N GLU A 31 -23.69 1.13 3.17
CA GLU A 31 -22.76 2.11 2.60
C GLU A 31 -22.42 3.23 3.60
N GLN A 32 -23.42 3.82 4.25
CA GLN A 32 -23.23 4.87 5.26
C GLN A 32 -22.46 4.38 6.50
N LEU A 33 -22.76 3.17 6.98
CA LEU A 33 -22.06 2.59 8.12
C LEU A 33 -20.60 2.27 7.78
N ALA A 34 -20.31 1.83 6.56
CA ALA A 34 -18.94 1.61 6.10
C ALA A 34 -18.16 2.93 6.01
N ASP A 35 -18.79 3.99 5.49
CA ASP A 35 -18.19 5.33 5.41
C ASP A 35 -17.88 5.89 6.81
N GLN A 36 -18.85 5.82 7.74
CA GLN A 36 -18.66 6.22 9.12
C GLN A 36 -17.54 5.44 9.82
N SER A 37 -17.41 4.14 9.50
CA SER A 37 -16.35 3.28 10.05
C SER A 37 -14.96 3.59 9.48
N ALA A 38 -14.85 4.41 8.44
CA ALA A 38 -13.57 4.80 7.83
C ALA A 38 -13.10 6.20 8.26
N CYS A 39 -13.93 6.97 8.97
CA CYS A 39 -13.66 8.36 9.33
C CYS A 39 -12.52 8.53 10.36
N ASP A 40 -12.24 7.51 11.16
CA ASP A 40 -11.22 7.52 12.21
C ASP A 40 -9.87 6.93 11.75
N PHE A 41 -9.71 6.67 10.44
CA PHE A 41 -8.51 6.04 9.88
C PHE A 41 -7.21 6.75 10.28
N ASP A 42 -7.15 8.07 10.14
CA ASP A 42 -5.96 8.85 10.48
C ASP A 42 -5.66 8.82 11.98
N GLN A 43 -6.70 8.92 12.83
CA GLN A 43 -6.55 8.85 14.29
C GLN A 43 -6.10 7.47 14.76
N PHE A 44 -6.65 6.40 14.17
CA PHE A 44 -6.24 5.02 14.45
C PHE A 44 -4.75 4.81 14.18
N TYR A 45 -4.26 5.28 13.03
CA TYR A 45 -2.84 5.14 12.69
C TYR A 45 -1.92 6.08 13.48
N ALA A 46 -2.40 7.27 13.89
CA ALA A 46 -1.66 8.12 14.82
C ALA A 46 -1.50 7.46 16.20
N HIS A 47 -2.55 6.82 16.70
CA HIS A 47 -2.49 6.05 17.95
C HIS A 47 -1.53 4.85 17.84
N GLN A 48 -1.59 4.10 16.73
CA GLN A 48 -0.65 3.00 16.50
C GLN A 48 0.81 3.47 16.36
N GLN A 49 1.07 4.66 15.80
CA GLN A 49 2.42 5.22 15.75
C GLN A 49 2.98 5.43 17.15
N ALA A 50 2.19 6.03 18.05
CA ALA A 50 2.59 6.22 19.45
C ALA A 50 2.92 4.89 20.14
N GLN A 51 2.12 3.85 19.89
CA GLN A 51 2.37 2.50 20.43
C GLN A 51 3.58 1.79 19.80
N SER A 52 4.01 2.19 18.59
CA SER A 52 5.12 1.53 17.90
C SER A 52 6.47 1.71 18.62
N VAL A 53 6.63 2.80 19.37
CA VAL A 53 7.80 3.06 20.24
C VAL A 53 7.84 2.09 21.41
N GLU A 54 6.68 1.60 21.86
CA GLU A 54 6.55 0.67 22.99
C GLU A 54 6.66 -0.81 22.58
N LEU A 55 6.87 -1.10 21.29
CA LEU A 55 7.06 -2.47 20.83
C LEU A 55 8.34 -3.05 21.44
N LYS A 56 8.16 -3.99 22.39
CA LYS A 56 9.26 -4.71 23.06
C LYS A 56 10.20 -5.43 22.09
N GLU A 57 9.71 -5.83 20.93
CA GLU A 57 10.48 -6.51 19.90
C GLU A 57 10.31 -5.81 18.54
N THR A 58 11.42 -5.41 17.93
CA THR A 58 11.48 -4.85 16.58
C THR A 58 12.60 -5.55 15.80
N GLY A 59 12.48 -5.62 14.48
CA GLY A 59 13.51 -6.22 13.63
C GLY A 59 14.74 -5.33 13.45
N GLU A 60 15.87 -5.93 13.04
CA GLU A 60 17.14 -5.22 12.79
C GLU A 60 17.11 -4.36 11.51
N ILE A 61 16.21 -4.63 10.58
CA ILE A 61 16.07 -3.91 9.32
C ILE A 61 14.77 -3.13 9.31
N VAL A 62 14.83 -1.82 9.05
CA VAL A 62 13.68 -0.99 8.72
C VAL A 62 13.48 -1.01 7.21
N VAL A 63 12.30 -1.44 6.77
CA VAL A 63 11.95 -1.49 5.34
C VAL A 63 10.89 -0.45 5.04
N ILE A 64 11.18 0.39 4.04
CA ILE A 64 10.21 1.29 3.42
C ILE A 64 9.88 0.71 2.05
N SER A 65 8.60 0.47 1.77
CA SER A 65 8.15 0.03 0.44
C SER A 65 7.20 1.05 -0.16
N VAL A 66 7.36 1.40 -1.44
CA VAL A 66 6.46 2.31 -2.16
C VAL A 66 6.02 1.68 -3.47
N ASP A 67 4.71 1.70 -3.72
CA ASP A 67 4.06 1.13 -4.89
C ASP A 67 3.02 2.12 -5.48
N GLY A 68 2.68 1.94 -6.76
CA GLY A 68 1.65 2.68 -7.45
C GLY A 68 0.45 1.79 -7.82
N LYS A 69 -0.69 1.97 -7.15
CA LYS A 69 -1.90 1.20 -7.48
C LYS A 69 -2.89 2.00 -8.34
N GLY A 70 -3.16 1.53 -9.56
CA GLY A 70 -4.22 2.11 -10.40
C GLY A 70 -5.62 1.67 -9.97
N VAL A 71 -6.40 2.57 -9.36
CA VAL A 71 -7.78 2.38 -8.92
C VAL A 71 -8.75 2.85 -10.01
N VAL A 72 -9.72 2.01 -10.38
CA VAL A 72 -10.78 2.38 -11.33
C VAL A 72 -11.73 3.34 -10.64
N MET A 73 -12.03 4.46 -11.29
CA MET A 73 -12.85 5.53 -10.71
C MET A 73 -14.18 5.68 -11.47
N PRO A 74 -15.25 6.09 -10.78
CA PRO A 74 -16.38 6.77 -11.41
C PRO A 74 -15.91 7.97 -12.22
N THR A 75 -16.64 8.32 -13.28
CA THR A 75 -16.25 9.42 -14.17
C THR A 75 -16.20 10.76 -13.45
N GLU A 76 -17.08 10.98 -12.47
CA GLU A 76 -17.14 12.18 -11.62
C GLU A 76 -15.90 12.38 -10.75
N ASP A 77 -15.25 11.29 -10.32
CA ASP A 77 -14.08 11.32 -9.42
C ASP A 77 -12.72 11.30 -10.14
N LEU A 78 -12.73 11.35 -11.47
CA LEU A 78 -11.52 11.46 -12.28
C LEU A 78 -10.94 12.88 -12.19
N ARG A 79 -9.61 13.00 -12.36
CA ARG A 79 -8.97 14.31 -12.54
C ARG A 79 -9.54 14.98 -13.79
N ALA A 80 -9.79 16.28 -13.74
CA ALA A 80 -10.47 17.03 -14.81
C ALA A 80 -9.97 16.71 -16.24
N PRO A 81 -8.65 16.61 -16.53
CA PRO A 81 -8.19 16.24 -17.87
C PRO A 81 -8.59 14.82 -18.29
N THR A 82 -8.52 13.85 -17.36
CA THR A 82 -8.91 12.46 -17.59
C THR A 82 -10.42 12.31 -17.67
N GLN A 83 -11.16 13.06 -16.87
CA GLN A 83 -12.62 13.12 -16.91
C GLN A 83 -13.11 13.60 -18.27
N LYS A 84 -12.57 14.71 -18.78
CA LYS A 84 -12.89 15.22 -20.13
C LYS A 84 -12.64 14.16 -21.21
N ARG A 85 -11.51 13.45 -21.13
CA ARG A 85 -11.21 12.33 -22.04
C ARG A 85 -12.18 11.17 -21.91
N ALA A 86 -12.58 10.82 -20.68
CA ALA A 86 -13.53 9.74 -20.43
C ALA A 86 -14.92 10.06 -20.99
N LEU A 87 -15.39 11.31 -20.83
CA LEU A 87 -16.66 11.79 -21.38
C LEU A 87 -16.65 11.88 -22.91
N ALA A 88 -15.53 12.30 -23.49
CA ALA A 88 -15.37 12.36 -24.95
C ALA A 88 -15.20 10.98 -25.60
N ASN A 89 -14.92 9.93 -24.81
CA ASN A 89 -14.69 8.59 -25.32
C ASN A 89 -16.01 7.84 -25.42
N SER A 90 -16.47 7.60 -26.65
CA SER A 90 -17.61 6.73 -26.93
C SER A 90 -17.13 5.31 -27.27
N LYS A 91 -17.79 4.29 -26.73
CA LYS A 91 -17.58 2.91 -27.18
C LYS A 91 -17.97 2.81 -28.65
N LYS A 92 -16.98 2.52 -29.49
CA LYS A 92 -17.18 2.38 -30.94
C LYS A 92 -17.64 0.99 -31.34
N LEU A 93 -17.27 -0.02 -30.56
CA LEU A 93 -17.59 -1.42 -30.80
C LEU A 93 -18.05 -2.09 -29.49
N ASN A 94 -19.04 -2.98 -29.60
CA ASN A 94 -19.64 -3.62 -28.42
C ASN A 94 -18.80 -4.77 -27.85
N LYS A 95 -18.09 -5.53 -28.71
CA LYS A 95 -17.40 -6.77 -28.32
C LYS A 95 -15.91 -6.61 -28.03
N ARG A 96 -15.26 -5.57 -28.57
CA ARG A 96 -13.81 -5.36 -28.44
C ARG A 96 -13.49 -3.88 -28.37
N LEU A 97 -12.43 -3.55 -27.62
CA LEU A 97 -11.85 -2.21 -27.62
C LEU A 97 -11.20 -1.90 -28.98
N THR A 98 -11.41 -0.68 -29.46
CA THR A 98 -10.66 -0.12 -30.58
C THR A 98 -9.25 0.27 -30.15
N LYS A 99 -8.34 0.47 -31.12
CA LYS A 99 -6.95 0.84 -30.82
C LYS A 99 -6.92 2.15 -30.01
N GLY A 100 -6.28 2.10 -28.84
CA GLY A 100 -6.19 3.25 -27.93
C GLY A 100 -7.39 3.43 -27.00
N GLU A 101 -8.49 2.69 -27.20
CA GLU A 101 -9.64 2.71 -26.32
C GLU A 101 -9.31 2.02 -25.00
N LYS A 102 -9.61 2.70 -23.89
CA LYS A 102 -9.45 2.15 -22.54
C LYS A 102 -10.83 1.81 -21.99
N ARG A 103 -11.00 0.55 -21.56
CA ARG A 103 -12.25 0.09 -20.93
C ARG A 103 -12.61 0.88 -19.68
N ASN A 104 -11.59 1.20 -18.87
CA ASN A 104 -11.73 1.87 -17.59
C ASN A 104 -10.75 3.04 -17.49
N SER A 105 -11.15 4.07 -16.76
CA SER A 105 -10.29 5.18 -16.38
C SER A 105 -9.82 4.99 -14.93
N LYS A 106 -8.52 5.17 -14.69
CA LYS A 106 -7.90 4.92 -13.39
C LYS A 106 -7.24 6.16 -12.82
N ARG A 107 -7.23 6.28 -11.50
CA ARG A 107 -6.34 7.17 -10.73
C ARG A 107 -5.25 6.33 -10.07
N MET A 108 -4.02 6.83 -10.07
CA MET A 108 -2.90 6.18 -9.39
C MET A 108 -2.90 6.57 -7.92
N ALA A 109 -3.16 5.61 -7.04
CA ALA A 109 -2.90 5.73 -5.63
C ALA A 109 -1.42 5.49 -5.36
N THR A 110 -0.83 6.31 -4.49
CA THR A 110 0.50 6.00 -3.94
C THR A 110 0.30 5.19 -2.67
N VAL A 111 0.88 4.00 -2.64
CA VAL A 111 0.85 3.11 -1.50
C VAL A 111 2.25 3.06 -0.91
N ALA A 112 2.38 3.35 0.38
CA ALA A 112 3.64 3.22 1.10
C ALA A 112 3.44 2.27 2.28
N SER A 113 4.48 1.56 2.69
CA SER A 113 4.48 0.81 3.94
C SER A 113 5.82 0.86 4.63
N VAL A 114 5.78 0.82 5.96
CA VAL A 114 6.97 0.78 6.81
C VAL A 114 6.80 -0.37 7.79
N TYR A 115 7.83 -1.21 7.89
CA TYR A 115 7.88 -2.32 8.84
C TYR A 115 9.31 -2.61 9.23
N THR A 116 9.48 -3.31 10.35
CA THR A 116 10.78 -3.89 10.70
C THR A 116 10.79 -5.39 10.39
N ILE A 117 11.96 -5.95 10.06
CA ILE A 117 12.11 -7.37 9.79
C ILE A 117 13.51 -7.84 10.20
N ASN A 118 13.61 -9.08 10.68
CA ASN A 118 14.91 -9.70 10.94
C ASN A 118 15.57 -10.17 9.64
N PRO A 119 16.91 -10.14 9.55
CA PRO A 119 17.62 -10.67 8.40
C PRO A 119 17.27 -12.14 8.16
N PHE A 120 17.12 -12.52 6.90
CA PHE A 120 16.94 -13.92 6.53
C PHE A 120 18.27 -14.49 6.02
N VAL A 121 19.05 -15.07 6.93
CA VAL A 121 20.33 -15.71 6.59
C VAL A 121 20.06 -17.07 5.95
N ARG A 122 20.57 -17.28 4.74
CA ARG A 122 20.45 -18.54 3.99
C ARG A 122 21.78 -19.27 3.97
N THR A 123 21.73 -20.60 3.98
CA THR A 123 22.90 -21.43 3.66
C THR A 123 23.03 -21.62 2.14
N PRO A 124 24.23 -21.95 1.60
CA PRO A 124 24.39 -22.24 0.18
C PRO A 124 23.42 -23.31 -0.34
N GLN A 125 23.16 -24.35 0.46
CA GLN A 125 22.22 -25.42 0.12
C GLN A 125 20.79 -24.90 -0.01
N GLN A 126 20.39 -23.95 0.85
CA GLN A 126 19.07 -23.30 0.79
C GLN A 126 18.92 -22.31 -0.37
N ILE A 127 20.00 -22.00 -1.10
CA ILE A 127 19.96 -21.15 -2.30
C ILE A 127 19.74 -22.01 -3.55
N VAL A 128 20.36 -23.19 -3.60
CA VAL A 128 20.31 -24.13 -4.74
C VAL A 128 19.15 -25.13 -4.61
N SER A 129 18.44 -25.13 -3.47
CA SER A 129 17.31 -26.02 -3.20
C SER A 129 16.17 -25.91 -4.22
N THR A 130 15.32 -26.93 -4.26
CA THR A 130 14.12 -26.92 -5.11
C THR A 130 13.04 -25.98 -4.59
N GLU A 131 12.10 -25.56 -5.45
CA GLU A 131 10.98 -24.69 -5.02
C GLU A 131 10.14 -25.28 -3.88
N GLU A 132 9.97 -26.59 -3.84
CA GLU A 132 9.23 -27.26 -2.77
C GLU A 132 9.97 -27.18 -1.43
N GLU A 133 11.29 -27.29 -1.44
CA GLU A 133 12.12 -27.11 -0.25
C GLU A 133 12.12 -25.65 0.21
N HIS A 134 12.16 -24.69 -0.72
CA HIS A 134 12.06 -23.27 -0.40
C HIS A 134 10.75 -22.91 0.32
N LYS A 135 9.63 -23.57 -0.01
CA LYS A 135 8.34 -23.35 0.66
C LYS A 135 8.35 -23.82 2.12
N LYS A 136 9.21 -24.78 2.48
CA LYS A 136 9.34 -25.31 3.85
C LYS A 136 10.18 -24.40 4.75
N ILE A 137 10.99 -23.50 4.19
CA ILE A 137 11.86 -22.63 4.98
C ILE A 137 11.05 -21.47 5.60
N LYS A 138 11.04 -21.40 6.93
CA LYS A 138 10.35 -20.34 7.67
C LYS A 138 11.07 -19.00 7.50
N ARG A 139 10.43 -18.05 6.83
CA ARG A 139 10.96 -16.70 6.64
C ARG A 139 10.59 -15.78 7.82
N PRO A 140 11.44 -14.82 8.18
CA PRO A 140 11.08 -13.73 9.09
C PRO A 140 9.81 -13.03 8.60
N LYS A 141 8.92 -12.68 9.54
CA LYS A 141 7.70 -11.93 9.23
C LYS A 141 7.92 -10.44 9.50
N PRO A 142 7.30 -9.54 8.72
CA PRO A 142 7.25 -8.12 9.05
C PRO A 142 6.64 -7.87 10.43
N ILE A 143 7.29 -7.01 11.21
CA ILE A 143 6.88 -6.59 12.56
C ILE A 143 6.42 -5.12 12.51
N GLY A 144 5.26 -4.86 13.11
CA GLY A 144 4.69 -3.52 13.24
C GLY A 144 4.40 -2.85 11.89
N LYS A 145 3.92 -3.60 10.88
CA LYS A 145 3.71 -3.03 9.54
C LYS A 145 2.63 -1.94 9.53
N ARG A 146 3.00 -0.74 9.12
CA ARG A 146 2.10 0.39 8.85
C ARG A 146 1.98 0.61 7.34
N VAL A 147 0.79 0.97 6.87
CA VAL A 147 0.49 1.18 5.44
C VAL A 147 -0.23 2.51 5.27
N TRP A 148 0.16 3.27 4.26
CA TRP A 148 -0.55 4.44 3.75
C TRP A 148 -0.96 4.16 2.32
N ALA A 149 -2.17 4.55 1.95
CA ALA A 149 -2.63 4.51 0.58
C ALA A 149 -3.44 5.77 0.30
N SER A 150 -3.01 6.57 -0.67
CA SER A 150 -3.72 7.80 -1.01
C SER A 150 -3.88 8.01 -2.50
N LEU A 151 -5.11 8.34 -2.90
CA LEU A 151 -5.48 8.84 -4.22
C LEU A 151 -5.40 10.36 -4.33
N VAL A 152 -5.36 11.05 -3.18
CA VAL A 152 -5.51 12.51 -3.05
C VAL A 152 -4.17 13.16 -2.76
N LYS A 153 -3.42 12.65 -1.78
CA LYS A 153 -2.10 13.19 -1.42
C LYS A 153 -1.14 13.03 -2.58
N GLU A 154 -0.30 14.05 -2.79
CA GLU A 154 0.80 13.95 -3.74
C GLU A 154 1.76 12.82 -3.33
N PRO A 155 2.33 12.06 -4.28
CA PRO A 155 3.17 10.91 -3.95
C PRO A 155 4.36 11.29 -3.06
N SER A 156 4.94 12.47 -3.24
CA SER A 156 6.05 12.97 -2.41
C SER A 156 5.66 13.13 -0.94
N LEU A 157 4.41 13.51 -0.66
CA LEU A 157 3.93 13.65 0.72
C LEU A 157 3.76 12.29 1.38
N VAL A 158 3.18 11.32 0.66
CA VAL A 158 3.04 9.93 1.15
C VAL A 158 4.40 9.30 1.41
N ILE A 159 5.37 9.52 0.51
CA ILE A 159 6.74 9.04 0.70
C ILE A 159 7.37 9.72 1.92
N LYS A 160 7.20 11.05 2.07
CA LYS A 160 7.71 11.78 3.24
C LYS A 160 7.13 11.22 4.55
N GLU A 161 5.82 11.02 4.64
CA GLU A 161 5.18 10.44 5.83
C GLU A 161 5.74 9.06 6.17
N ALA A 162 6.05 8.24 5.15
CA ALA A 162 6.69 6.94 5.35
C ALA A 162 8.15 7.06 5.85
N PHE A 163 8.91 8.05 5.38
CA PHE A 163 10.24 8.34 5.92
C PHE A 163 10.18 8.82 7.36
N ASP A 164 9.26 9.73 7.68
CA ASP A 164 9.08 10.26 9.03
C ASP A 164 8.75 9.11 10.02
N GLU A 165 7.90 8.16 9.62
CA GLU A 165 7.68 6.93 10.41
C GLU A 165 8.95 6.09 10.55
N ALA A 166 9.69 5.86 9.47
CA ALA A 166 10.86 5.01 9.49
C ALA A 166 11.94 5.56 10.42
N LEU A 167 12.14 6.87 10.41
CA LEU A 167 13.04 7.58 11.34
C LEU A 167 12.50 7.53 12.78
N HIS A 168 11.19 7.64 12.97
CA HIS A 168 10.58 7.52 14.30
C HIS A 168 10.79 6.14 14.94
N ARG A 169 10.88 5.07 14.13
CA ARG A 169 11.13 3.70 14.61
C ARG A 169 12.58 3.40 14.97
N ASP A 170 13.50 4.24 14.53
CA ASP A 170 14.91 4.12 14.85
C ASP A 170 15.55 5.51 15.08
N PRO A 171 15.15 6.22 16.16
CA PRO A 171 15.63 7.58 16.40
C PRO A 171 17.15 7.67 16.57
N ASN A 172 17.76 6.59 17.07
CA ASN A 172 19.21 6.48 17.30
C ASN A 172 19.98 5.93 16.08
N GLN A 173 19.29 5.59 14.98
CA GLN A 173 19.90 5.13 13.73
C GLN A 173 20.79 3.88 13.87
N HIS A 174 20.34 2.89 14.65
CA HIS A 174 21.07 1.63 14.86
C HIS A 174 20.65 0.49 13.91
N LYS A 175 19.54 0.67 13.20
CA LYS A 175 18.97 -0.34 12.29
C LYS A 175 19.43 -0.10 10.87
N ARG A 176 19.43 -1.17 10.08
CA ARG A 176 19.70 -1.09 8.63
C ARG A 176 18.45 -0.63 7.90
N PHE A 177 18.58 0.34 7.01
CA PHE A 177 17.46 0.79 6.19
C PHE A 177 17.46 0.08 4.84
N CYS A 178 16.27 -0.25 4.35
CA CYS A 178 16.07 -0.80 3.01
C CYS A 178 14.85 -0.15 2.37
N ALA A 179 14.98 0.24 1.11
CA ALA A 179 13.92 0.83 0.33
C ALA A 179 13.54 -0.07 -0.86
N LEU A 180 12.26 -0.37 -1.02
CA LEU A 180 11.72 -1.13 -2.13
C LEU A 180 10.75 -0.25 -2.91
N VAL A 181 11.03 0.02 -4.18
CA VAL A 181 10.19 0.87 -5.04
C VAL A 181 9.81 0.07 -6.29
N ASP A 182 8.54 0.15 -6.70
CA ASP A 182 8.01 -0.51 -7.89
C ASP A 182 8.51 0.16 -9.18
N GLY A 183 9.80 0.01 -9.52
CA GLY A 183 10.45 0.29 -10.83
C GLY A 183 10.22 1.66 -11.49
N ASN A 184 9.45 2.54 -10.86
CA ASN A 184 8.90 3.73 -11.45
C ASN A 184 9.95 4.82 -11.32
N LYS A 185 10.56 5.19 -12.44
CA LYS A 185 11.64 6.18 -12.51
C LYS A 185 11.31 7.50 -11.80
N THR A 186 10.04 7.92 -11.79
CA THR A 186 9.61 9.13 -11.10
C THR A 186 9.55 8.93 -9.58
N GLN A 187 9.12 7.76 -9.11
CA GLN A 187 9.16 7.42 -7.69
C GLN A 187 10.60 7.26 -7.19
N LEU A 188 11.46 6.59 -7.96
CA LEU A 188 12.89 6.46 -7.67
C LEU A 188 13.57 7.83 -7.51
N SER A 189 13.40 8.73 -8.47
CA SER A 189 13.95 10.10 -8.39
C SER A 189 13.46 10.88 -7.16
N ARG A 190 12.18 10.71 -6.78
CA ARG A 190 11.64 11.35 -5.57
C ARG A 190 12.23 10.75 -4.31
N PHE A 191 12.42 9.44 -4.28
CA PHE A 191 13.02 8.71 -3.17
C PHE A 191 14.48 9.15 -2.97
N GLU A 192 15.28 9.16 -4.04
CA GLU A 192 16.68 9.64 -4.03
C GLU A 192 16.81 11.09 -3.51
N LYS A 193 15.91 11.98 -3.93
CA LYS A 193 15.88 13.38 -3.45
C LYS A 193 15.58 13.51 -1.96
N ILE A 194 14.81 12.58 -1.39
CA ILE A 194 14.51 12.58 0.04
C ILE A 194 15.68 11.97 0.82
N CYS A 195 16.27 10.87 0.32
CA CYS A 195 17.45 10.25 0.91
C CYS A 195 18.64 11.21 0.99
N SER A 196 18.94 11.92 -0.10
CA SER A 196 20.05 12.90 -0.17
C SER A 196 19.90 14.12 0.75
N ARG A 197 18.70 14.38 1.26
CA ARG A 197 18.42 15.47 2.21
C ARG A 197 18.41 15.01 3.67
N THR A 198 18.52 13.72 3.93
CA THR A 198 18.47 13.14 5.27
C THR A 198 19.91 12.79 5.71
N PRO A 199 20.41 13.25 6.87
CA PRO A 199 21.81 13.06 7.23
C PRO A 199 22.20 11.59 7.47
N SER A 200 23.35 11.23 6.90
CA SER A 200 24.41 10.29 7.35
C SER A 200 24.36 8.76 7.18
N GLN A 201 23.25 8.05 6.85
CA GLN A 201 23.36 6.57 6.65
C GLN A 201 22.47 5.95 5.57
N VAL A 202 21.55 6.67 4.91
CA VAL A 202 20.84 6.09 3.74
C VAL A 202 21.78 5.81 2.56
N ASN A 203 22.95 6.47 2.56
CA ASN A 203 24.02 6.26 1.58
C ASN A 203 24.80 4.94 1.80
N ASP A 204 24.65 4.28 2.95
CA ASP A 204 25.24 2.96 3.25
C ASP A 204 24.20 1.83 3.09
N CYS A 205 23.18 2.00 2.24
CA CYS A 205 22.33 0.89 1.81
C CYS A 205 23.13 0.01 0.82
N PRO A 206 23.65 -1.17 1.20
CA PRO A 206 24.32 -2.04 0.26
C PRO A 206 23.23 -2.81 -0.47
N GLY A 207 22.97 -2.44 -1.72
CA GLY A 207 22.14 -3.21 -2.64
C GLY A 207 20.88 -2.51 -3.12
N TYR A 208 21.06 -1.64 -4.12
CA TYR A 208 20.06 -1.53 -5.18
C TYR A 208 20.07 -2.88 -5.95
N TYR A 209 19.07 -3.72 -5.74
CA TYR A 209 18.78 -4.80 -6.68
C TYR A 209 17.64 -4.33 -7.58
N SER A 210 17.99 -3.77 -8.74
CA SER A 210 17.09 -3.70 -9.89
C SER A 210 16.89 -5.14 -10.35
N CYS A 211 15.69 -5.71 -10.16
CA CYS A 211 15.31 -6.89 -10.92
C CYS A 211 14.94 -6.39 -12.32
N ASP A 212 15.88 -6.53 -13.26
CA ASP A 212 15.59 -6.49 -14.70
C ASP A 212 14.75 -7.71 -15.12
#